data_AF-A0A8S3JTV8-F1
#
_entry.id   AF-A0A8S3JTV8-F1
#
_cell.length_a   1.000
_cell.length_b   1.000
_cell.length_c   1.000
_cell.angle_alpha   90.00
_cell.angle_beta   90.00
_cell.angle_gamma   90.00
#
_symmetry.space_group_name_H-M   'P 1'
#
loop_
_entity.id
_entity.type
_entity.pdbx_description
1 polymer ?
#
loop_
_entity_poly.entity_id
_entity_poly.type
_entity_poly.pdbx_seq_one_letter_code
_entity_poly.pdbx_strand_id
1 'polypeptide(L)'
;SVNDMTDTDTIELYERHVRYYDSSCRRLGDACDYLNRHWVRRNYDNARTHIYEINELAQRIWRETLLKPLFPYIKEKCLNFIKKYRIDKSSIDIEVIRKIIGLYLDENFQKNRNELIDEDSSSKPVIDVYTEYFEIEFL
;
A
#
# COMPACT_ATOMS: atom_id res chain seq x y z
N SER A 1 -27.47 -1.65 -18.56
CA SER A 1 -26.69 -0.47 -18.21
C SER A 1 -25.53 -0.96 -17.36
N VAL A 2 -24.43 -1.34 -18.00
CA VAL A 2 -23.21 -1.78 -17.29
C VAL A 2 -22.53 -0.49 -16.85
N ASN A 3 -22.38 -0.33 -15.55
CA ASN A 3 -21.83 0.86 -14.93
C ASN A 3 -20.32 0.89 -15.25
N ASP A 4 -19.95 1.52 -16.38
CA ASP A 4 -18.54 1.74 -16.72
C ASP A 4 -17.96 2.75 -15.74
N MET A 5 -17.50 2.25 -14.59
CA MET A 5 -16.75 3.02 -13.60
C MET A 5 -15.52 3.61 -14.29
N THR A 6 -15.31 4.92 -14.20
CA THR A 6 -14.19 5.55 -14.88
C THR A 6 -12.86 5.08 -14.25
N ASP A 7 -11.75 5.23 -14.99
CA ASP A 7 -10.42 4.90 -14.47
C ASP A 7 -10.16 5.67 -13.16
N THR A 8 -10.61 6.93 -13.07
CA THR A 8 -10.53 7.78 -11.87
C THR A 8 -11.36 7.24 -10.71
N ASP A 9 -12.63 6.89 -10.96
CA ASP A 9 -13.51 6.33 -9.92
C ASP A 9 -12.95 5.02 -9.36
N THR A 10 -12.32 4.21 -10.22
CA THR A 10 -11.67 2.95 -9.83
C THR A 10 -10.50 3.20 -8.88
N ILE A 11 -9.68 4.18 -9.22
CA ILE A 11 -8.50 4.64 -8.48
C ILE A 11 -8.93 5.19 -7.11
N GLU A 12 -9.94 6.06 -7.05
CA GLU A 12 -10.47 6.62 -5.81
C GLU A 12 -11.12 5.56 -4.91
N LEU A 13 -11.86 4.62 -5.51
CA LEU A 13 -12.48 3.52 -4.78
C LEU A 13 -11.40 2.64 -4.12
N TYR A 14 -10.34 2.30 -4.86
CA TYR A 14 -9.21 1.53 -4.34
C TYR A 14 -8.56 2.25 -3.15
N GLU A 15 -8.28 3.54 -3.30
CA GLU A 15 -7.67 4.36 -2.25
C GLU A 15 -8.56 4.45 -0.99
N ARG A 16 -9.88 4.57 -1.17
CA ARG A 16 -10.84 4.50 -0.05
C ARG A 16 -10.82 3.15 0.66
N HIS A 17 -10.77 2.05 -0.07
CA HIS A 17 -10.71 0.71 0.53
C HIS A 17 -9.42 0.50 1.31
N VAL A 18 -8.27 0.89 0.76
CA VAL A 18 -6.98 0.78 1.45
C VAL A 18 -7.01 1.51 2.80
N ARG A 19 -7.48 2.77 2.84
CA ARG A 19 -7.60 3.53 4.09
C ARG A 19 -8.57 2.91 5.10
N TYR A 20 -9.71 2.41 4.60
CA TYR A 20 -10.70 1.76 5.44
C TYR A 20 -10.12 0.49 6.08
N TYR A 21 -9.34 -0.28 5.33
CA TYR A 21 -8.69 -1.47 5.83
C TYR A 21 -7.60 -1.17 6.85
N ASP A 22 -6.72 -0.21 6.59
CA ASP A 22 -5.72 0.24 7.58
C ASP A 22 -6.40 0.66 8.90
N SER A 23 -7.46 1.45 8.80
CA SER A 23 -8.26 1.86 9.97
C SER A 23 -8.89 0.66 10.70
N SER A 24 -9.36 -0.34 9.95
CA SER A 24 -9.99 -1.55 10.50
C SER A 24 -8.97 -2.47 11.18
N CYS A 25 -7.77 -2.61 10.61
CA CYS A 25 -6.67 -3.38 11.20
C CYS A 25 -6.21 -2.75 12.52
N ARG A 26 -6.13 -1.42 12.61
CA ARG A 26 -5.83 -0.71 13.87
C ARG A 26 -6.88 -0.98 14.93
N ARG A 27 -8.16 -0.80 14.59
CA ARG A 27 -9.28 -1.10 15.52
C ARG A 27 -9.29 -2.55 15.98
N LEU A 28 -8.96 -3.49 15.09
CA LEU A 28 -8.83 -4.91 15.45
C LEU A 28 -7.66 -5.12 16.41
N GLY A 29 -6.53 -4.46 16.18
CA GLY A 29 -5.40 -4.42 17.11
C GLY A 29 -5.80 -3.93 18.50
N ASP A 30 -6.52 -2.80 18.56
CA ASP A 30 -7.01 -2.22 19.82
C ASP A 30 -7.98 -3.15 20.54
N ALA A 31 -8.93 -3.76 19.82
CA ALA A 31 -9.87 -4.73 20.37
C ALA A 31 -9.15 -5.98 20.91
N CYS A 32 -8.01 -6.33 20.32
CA CYS A 32 -7.17 -7.45 20.74
C CYS A 32 -5.95 -7.04 21.57
N ASP A 33 -5.91 -5.83 22.12
CA ASP A 33 -4.76 -5.29 22.87
C ASP A 33 -4.38 -6.17 24.06
N TYR A 34 -5.36 -6.75 24.76
CA TYR A 34 -5.09 -7.71 25.83
C TYR A 34 -4.30 -8.92 25.35
N LEU A 35 -4.66 -9.48 24.18
CA LEU A 35 -3.96 -10.62 23.60
C LEU A 35 -2.55 -10.23 23.13
N ASN A 36 -2.39 -9.02 22.58
CA ASN A 36 -1.09 -8.47 22.20
C ASN A 36 -0.16 -8.35 23.43
N ARG A 37 -0.65 -7.75 24.52
CA ARG A 37 0.16 -7.50 25.73
C ARG A 37 0.56 -8.77 26.46
N HIS A 38 -0.35 -9.74 26.57
CA HIS A 38 -0.16 -10.87 27.47
C HIS A 38 0.24 -12.17 26.78
N TRP A 39 -0.22 -12.40 25.55
CA TRP A 39 0.12 -13.62 24.81
C TRP A 39 1.20 -13.37 23.77
N VAL A 40 1.05 -12.35 22.91
CA VAL A 40 2.02 -12.08 21.83
C VAL A 40 3.39 -11.77 22.43
N ARG A 41 3.47 -10.84 23.38
CA ARG A 41 4.74 -10.49 24.06
C ARG A 41 5.39 -11.69 24.74
N ARG A 42 4.60 -12.49 25.47
CA ARG A 42 5.08 -13.71 26.15
C ARG A 42 5.63 -14.75 25.17
N ASN A 43 5.04 -14.90 24.00
CA ASN A 43 5.54 -15.85 23.01
C ASN A 43 6.75 -15.33 22.22
N TYR A 44 6.88 -13.99 22.10
CA TYR A 44 8.08 -13.35 21.56
C TYR A 44 9.30 -13.61 22.45
N ASP A 45 9.13 -13.47 23.77
CA ASP A 45 10.19 -13.74 24.76
C ASP A 45 10.66 -15.22 24.74
N ASN A 46 9.83 -16.14 24.24
CA ASN A 46 10.17 -17.56 24.04
C ASN A 46 10.82 -17.85 22.66
N ALA A 47 11.41 -16.82 22.02
CA ALA A 47 12.19 -16.91 20.78
C ALA A 47 11.45 -17.43 19.53
N ARG A 48 10.13 -17.20 19.42
CA ARG A 48 9.38 -17.52 18.20
C ARG A 48 9.43 -16.36 17.22
N THR A 49 10.25 -16.50 16.18
CA THR A 49 10.61 -15.43 15.21
C THR A 49 9.50 -15.01 14.23
N HIS A 50 8.26 -15.50 14.40
CA HIS A 50 7.17 -15.32 13.42
C HIS A 50 5.86 -14.84 14.06
N ILE A 51 5.94 -14.21 15.23
CA ILE A 51 4.76 -13.72 15.95
C ILE A 51 4.70 -12.21 15.81
N TYR A 52 3.56 -11.73 15.33
CA TYR A 52 3.26 -10.33 15.08
C TYR A 52 2.14 -9.88 16.01
N GLU A 53 2.09 -8.59 16.30
CA GLU A 53 0.88 -8.00 16.88
C GLU A 53 -0.29 -8.17 15.91
N ILE A 54 -1.50 -8.25 16.44
CA ILE A 54 -2.68 -8.60 15.64
C ILE A 54 -2.97 -7.58 14.54
N ASN A 55 -2.68 -6.30 14.78
CA ASN A 55 -2.77 -5.26 13.76
C ASN A 55 -1.80 -5.54 12.59
N GLU A 56 -0.53 -5.79 12.90
CA GLU A 56 0.50 -6.06 11.89
C GLU A 56 0.20 -7.33 11.09
N LEU A 57 -0.26 -8.39 11.77
CA LEU A 57 -0.67 -9.63 11.12
C LEU A 57 -1.85 -9.39 10.16
N ALA A 58 -2.87 -8.67 10.62
CA ALA A 58 -4.04 -8.34 9.80
C ALA A 58 -3.65 -7.51 8.57
N GLN A 59 -2.78 -6.51 8.74
CA GLN A 59 -2.25 -5.72 7.62
C GLN A 59 -1.49 -6.60 6.62
N ARG A 60 -0.62 -7.50 7.09
CA ARG A 60 0.14 -8.41 6.21
C ARG A 60 -0.77 -9.32 5.41
N ILE A 61 -1.74 -9.98 6.05
CA ILE A 61 -2.70 -10.84 5.37
C ILE A 61 -3.43 -10.03 4.30
N TRP A 62 -3.90 -8.82 4.63
CA TRP A 62 -4.66 -8.04 3.67
C TRP A 62 -3.84 -7.60 2.45
N ARG A 63 -2.59 -7.19 2.69
CA ARG A 63 -1.66 -6.82 1.62
C ARG A 63 -1.42 -7.97 0.66
N GLU A 64 -1.13 -9.17 1.18
CA GLU A 64 -0.87 -10.35 0.35
C GLU A 64 -2.09 -10.84 -0.42
N THR A 65 -3.26 -10.81 0.21
CA THR A 65 -4.46 -11.45 -0.35
C THR A 65 -5.30 -10.54 -1.24
N LEU A 66 -5.21 -9.21 -1.08
CA LEU A 66 -6.08 -8.27 -1.80
C LEU A 66 -5.31 -7.18 -2.53
N LEU A 67 -4.34 -6.55 -1.87
CA LEU A 67 -3.65 -5.41 -2.49
C LEU A 67 -2.72 -5.88 -3.60
N LYS A 68 -1.88 -6.89 -3.36
CA LYS A 68 -0.97 -7.43 -4.38
C LYS A 68 -1.69 -7.97 -5.63
N PRO A 69 -2.80 -8.73 -5.54
CA PRO A 69 -3.49 -9.18 -6.75
C PRO A 69 -4.19 -8.06 -7.54
N LEU A 70 -4.69 -7.02 -6.86
CA LEU A 70 -5.37 -5.88 -7.51
C LEU A 70 -4.39 -4.86 -8.10
N PHE A 71 -3.15 -4.89 -7.64
CA PHE A 71 -2.12 -3.93 -7.95
C PHE A 71 -1.81 -3.76 -9.46
N PRO A 72 -1.67 -4.82 -10.28
CA PRO A 72 -1.43 -4.65 -11.71
C PRO A 72 -2.58 -3.92 -12.41
N TYR A 73 -3.81 -4.20 -11.99
CA TYR A 73 -5.00 -3.56 -12.55
C TYR A 73 -5.04 -2.05 -12.22
N ILE A 74 -4.78 -1.69 -10.96
CA ILE A 74 -4.74 -0.28 -10.56
C ILE A 74 -3.55 0.45 -11.19
N LYS A 75 -2.40 -0.22 -11.35
CA LYS A 75 -1.21 0.31 -12.04
C LYS A 75 -1.55 0.73 -13.46
N GLU A 76 -2.19 -0.16 -14.22
CA GLU A 76 -2.57 0.10 -15.61
C GLU A 76 -3.51 1.32 -15.72
N LYS A 77 -4.48 1.41 -14.81
CA LYS A 77 -5.41 2.56 -14.73
C LYS A 77 -4.68 3.86 -14.41
N CYS A 78 -3.73 3.84 -13.47
CA CYS A 78 -2.89 5.00 -13.15
C CYS A 78 -2.03 5.41 -14.36
N LEU A 79 -1.43 4.47 -15.07
CA LEU A 79 -0.63 4.75 -16.27
C LEU A 79 -1.48 5.35 -17.39
N ASN A 80 -2.67 4.81 -17.65
CA ASN A 80 -3.60 5.34 -18.64
C ASN A 80 -4.05 6.76 -18.29
N PHE A 81 -4.28 7.04 -17.00
CA PHE A 81 -4.57 8.39 -16.53
C PHE A 81 -3.38 9.33 -16.77
N ILE A 82 -2.15 8.94 -16.41
CA ILE A 82 -0.94 9.77 -16.60
C ILE A 82 -0.73 10.05 -18.10
N LYS A 83 -0.96 9.07 -18.98
CA LYS A 83 -0.88 9.24 -20.44
C LYS A 83 -1.89 10.29 -20.93
N LYS A 84 -3.16 10.18 -20.53
CA LYS A 84 -4.21 11.15 -20.86
C LYS A 84 -3.87 12.56 -20.36
N TYR A 85 -3.39 12.67 -19.12
CA TYR A 85 -2.99 13.95 -18.52
C TYR A 85 -1.87 14.64 -19.33
N ARG A 86 -0.85 13.88 -19.78
CA ARG A 86 0.26 14.43 -20.58
C ARG A 86 -0.18 14.95 -21.95
N ILE A 87 -1.18 14.33 -22.57
CA ILE A 87 -1.67 14.69 -23.91
C ILE A 87 -2.65 15.87 -23.85
N ASP A 88 -3.64 15.79 -22.97
CA ASP A 88 -4.78 16.71 -22.98
C ASP A 88 -4.61 17.92 -22.04
N LYS A 89 -3.53 17.97 -21.23
CA LYS A 89 -3.29 18.98 -20.17
C LYS A 89 -4.53 19.26 -19.31
N SER A 90 -5.40 18.27 -19.19
CA SER A 90 -6.63 18.39 -18.42
C SER A 90 -6.27 18.62 -16.95
N SER A 91 -6.96 19.57 -16.32
CA SER A 91 -6.82 19.87 -14.89
C SER A 91 -7.42 18.72 -14.09
N ILE A 92 -6.71 17.60 -14.02
CA ILE A 92 -7.10 16.45 -13.23
C ILE A 92 -6.28 16.45 -11.93
N ASP A 93 -6.90 15.96 -10.87
CA ASP A 93 -6.36 15.95 -9.52
C ASP A 93 -5.15 15.01 -9.39
N ILE A 94 -3.97 15.53 -9.74
CA ILE A 94 -2.66 14.89 -9.59
C ILE A 94 -2.46 14.37 -8.15
N GLU A 95 -3.17 14.96 -7.18
CA GLU A 95 -3.12 14.56 -5.78
C GLU A 95 -3.60 13.13 -5.56
N VAL A 96 -4.61 12.66 -6.31
CA VAL A 96 -5.14 11.29 -6.21
C VAL A 96 -4.07 10.27 -6.65
N ILE A 97 -3.39 10.53 -7.77
CA ILE A 97 -2.29 9.69 -8.23
C ILE A 97 -1.13 9.71 -7.24
N ARG A 98 -0.77 10.90 -6.73
CA ARG A 98 0.32 11.02 -5.76
C ARG A 98 0.04 10.23 -4.48
N LYS A 99 -1.22 10.20 -4.02
CA LYS A 99 -1.66 9.38 -2.88
C LYS A 99 -1.49 7.90 -3.15
N ILE A 100 -1.86 7.41 -4.34
CA ILE A 100 -1.75 5.98 -4.68
C ILE A 100 -0.30 5.56 -4.89
N ILE A 101 0.52 6.39 -5.54
CA ILE A 101 1.96 6.17 -5.62
C ILE A 101 2.56 6.16 -4.20
N GLY A 102 2.11 7.05 -3.31
CA GLY A 102 2.48 7.03 -1.89
C GLY A 102 2.16 5.71 -1.19
N LEU A 103 0.94 5.17 -1.38
CA LEU A 103 0.56 3.86 -0.85
C LEU A 103 1.45 2.73 -1.40
N TYR A 104 1.80 2.81 -2.68
CA TYR A 104 2.70 1.88 -3.38
C TYR A 104 4.12 1.88 -2.80
N LEU A 105 4.62 3.10 -2.53
CA LEU A 105 5.91 3.30 -1.94
C LEU A 105 5.89 2.78 -0.52
N ASP A 106 4.94 3.20 0.32
CA ASP A 106 4.84 2.71 1.70
C ASP A 106 4.77 1.17 1.77
N GLU A 107 4.13 0.49 0.82
CA GLU A 107 4.12 -0.98 0.72
C GLU A 107 5.49 -1.60 0.41
N ASN A 108 6.16 -1.15 -0.65
CA ASN A 108 7.49 -1.65 -1.00
C ASN A 108 8.54 -1.26 0.06
N PHE A 109 8.38 -0.09 0.67
CA PHE A 109 9.23 0.40 1.74
C PHE A 109 9.05 -0.32 3.06
N GLN A 110 7.84 -0.75 3.41
CA GLN A 110 7.63 -1.59 4.59
C GLN A 110 8.16 -3.01 4.37
N LYS A 111 8.11 -3.52 3.14
CA LYS A 111 8.76 -4.78 2.77
C LYS A 111 10.28 -4.69 2.95
N ASN A 112 10.90 -3.59 2.49
CA ASN A 112 12.33 -3.34 2.63
C ASN A 112 12.75 -2.94 4.06
N ARG A 113 11.93 -2.23 4.84
CA ARG A 113 12.25 -1.86 6.24
C ARG A 113 12.29 -3.07 7.18
N ASN A 114 11.50 -4.10 6.91
CA ASN A 114 11.56 -5.35 7.68
C ASN A 114 12.81 -6.18 7.35
N GLU A 115 13.50 -5.88 6.24
CA GLU A 115 14.76 -6.53 5.83
C GLU A 115 15.99 -5.65 6.06
N LEU A 116 15.83 -4.32 6.20
CA LEU A 116 16.90 -3.34 6.33
C LEU A 116 16.67 -2.46 7.56
N ILE A 117 17.10 -2.98 8.71
CA ILE A 117 17.48 -2.14 9.85
C ILE A 117 18.85 -1.55 9.49
N ASP A 118 18.88 -0.50 8.68
CA ASP A 118 20.06 0.36 8.52
C ASP A 118 19.58 1.81 8.31
N GLU A 119 20.05 2.70 9.20
CA GLU A 119 19.46 4.02 9.49
C GLU A 119 19.63 5.09 8.39
N ASP A 120 20.18 4.77 7.21
CA ASP A 120 20.68 5.78 6.26
C ASP A 120 19.99 5.80 4.87
N SER A 121 18.89 5.07 4.67
CA SER A 121 18.31 4.84 3.31
C SER A 121 16.85 5.28 3.12
N SER A 122 16.39 6.34 3.78
CA SER A 122 14.96 6.74 3.70
C SER A 122 14.49 7.24 2.33
N SER A 123 15.37 7.76 1.46
CA SER A 123 14.95 8.47 0.22
C SER A 123 15.31 7.76 -1.09
N LYS A 124 16.42 6.99 -1.12
CA LYS A 124 16.87 6.23 -2.30
C LYS A 124 15.85 5.20 -2.82
N PRO A 125 15.12 4.45 -1.98
CA PRO A 125 14.21 3.43 -2.51
C PRO A 125 12.95 4.05 -3.16
N VAL A 126 12.71 5.38 -3.01
CA VAL A 126 11.45 6.04 -3.45
C VAL A 126 11.55 6.29 -4.92
N ILE A 127 12.70 6.85 -5.32
CA ILE A 127 13.00 7.14 -6.70
C ILE A 127 13.13 5.84 -7.49
N ASP A 128 13.77 4.81 -6.94
CA ASP A 128 13.99 3.53 -7.63
C ASP A 128 12.67 2.81 -7.95
N VAL A 129 11.73 2.78 -6.99
CA VAL A 129 10.39 2.18 -7.21
C VAL A 129 9.56 3.00 -8.18
N TYR A 130 9.64 4.33 -8.13
CA TYR A 130 8.94 5.16 -9.13
C TYR A 130 9.50 4.90 -10.53
N THR A 131 10.83 4.85 -10.67
CA THR A 131 11.49 4.62 -11.95
C THR A 131 11.15 3.22 -12.50
N GLU A 132 11.27 2.19 -11.68
CA GLU A 132 11.01 0.79 -12.07
C GLU A 132 9.56 0.53 -12.46
N TYR A 133 8.61 1.04 -11.67
CA TYR A 133 7.20 0.70 -11.87
C TYR A 133 6.46 1.70 -12.76
N PHE A 134 6.85 2.97 -12.77
CA PHE A 134 6.10 3.99 -13.50
C PHE A 134 6.90 4.60 -14.64
N GLU A 135 8.17 4.96 -14.47
CA GLU A 135 8.93 5.70 -15.48
C GLU A 135 9.32 4.88 -16.70
N ILE A 136 9.71 3.60 -16.52
CA ILE A 136 10.05 2.68 -17.62
C ILE A 136 8.92 2.55 -18.65
N GLU A 137 7.65 2.68 -18.23
CA GLU A 137 6.48 2.57 -19.12
C GLU A 137 6.30 3.78 -20.04
N PHE A 138 7.15 4.81 -19.90
CA PHE A 138 7.14 6.04 -20.69
C PHE A 138 8.46 6.35 -21.40
N LEU A 139 9.49 5.51 -21.22
CA LEU A 139 10.77 5.58 -21.95
C LEU A 139 10.70 4.75 -23.24
#